data_AF-A0A0A6NZT0-F1
#
_entry.id   AF-A0A0A6NZT0-F1
#
_cell.length_a   1.000
_cell.length_b   1.000
_cell.length_c   1.000
_cell.angle_alpha   90.00
_cell.angle_beta   90.00
_cell.angle_gamma   90.00
#
_symmetry.space_group_name_H-M   'P 1'
#
loop_
_entity.id
_entity.type
_entity.pdbx_description
1 polymer ?
#
loop_
_entity_poly.entity_id
_entity_poly.type
_entity_poly.pdbx_seq_one_letter_code
_entity_poly.pdbx_strand_id
1 'polypeptide(L)'
;MPSFYVLDVGHGNSAVLIDQKGVVVIDAGPKTELLKFLLWKNIAVIDVLLLSHADKDHIAGAINLLAAEEIAIRRVYVNSDSTKDSKVWDRLVQALY
;
A
#
# COMPACT_ATOMS: atom_id res chain seq x y z
N MET A 1 9.43 1.67 20.47
CA MET A 1 9.17 3.07 20.05
C MET A 1 8.54 3.01 18.68
N PRO A 2 7.50 3.81 18.37
CA PRO A 2 6.93 3.83 17.03
C PRO A 2 7.94 4.37 16.03
N SER A 3 7.90 3.84 14.80
CA SER A 3 8.76 4.24 13.69
C SER A 3 7.88 4.57 12.49
N PHE A 4 8.19 5.68 11.81
CA PHE A 4 7.51 6.11 10.60
C PHE A 4 8.53 6.26 9.47
N TYR A 5 8.25 5.62 8.34
CA TYR A 5 9.11 5.60 7.17
C TYR A 5 8.36 6.19 5.99
N VAL A 6 8.98 7.13 5.30
CA VAL A 6 8.50 7.65 4.00
C VAL A 6 9.46 7.12 2.94
N LEU A 7 8.94 6.36 1.98
CA LEU A 7 9.75 5.67 0.99
C LEU A 7 9.91 6.55 -0.26
N ASP A 8 11.11 6.53 -0.83
CA ASP A 8 11.33 7.17 -2.13
C ASP A 8 10.72 6.32 -3.25
N VAL A 9 9.49 6.68 -3.62
CA VAL A 9 8.76 6.08 -4.75
C VAL A 9 8.79 6.96 -6.01
N GLY A 10 9.56 8.06 -6.00
CA GLY A 10 9.54 9.08 -7.04
C GLY A 10 8.34 10.02 -6.92
N HIS A 11 7.21 9.67 -7.53
CA HIS A 11 5.98 10.47 -7.50
C HIS A 11 4.86 9.75 -6.73
N GLY A 12 4.03 10.53 -6.04
CA GLY A 12 2.99 10.03 -5.14
C GLY A 12 3.52 9.74 -3.73
N ASN A 13 2.94 8.75 -3.07
CA ASN A 13 3.26 8.43 -1.67
C ASN A 13 3.39 6.92 -1.42
N SER A 14 4.26 6.57 -0.49
CA SER A 14 4.24 5.29 0.20
C SER A 14 4.93 5.43 1.54
N ALA A 15 4.18 5.21 2.61
CA ALA A 15 4.68 5.34 3.96
C ALA A 15 4.32 4.15 4.83
N VAL A 16 5.18 3.82 5.79
CA VAL A 16 5.00 2.69 6.70
C VAL A 16 5.13 3.18 8.13
N LEU A 17 4.08 2.99 8.92
CA LEU A 17 4.07 3.17 10.36
C LEU A 17 4.17 1.80 11.03
N ILE A 18 5.12 1.66 11.96
CA ILE A 18 5.34 0.45 12.74
C ILE A 18 5.30 0.82 14.21
N ASP A 19 4.45 0.16 14.98
CA ASP A 19 4.43 0.30 16.43
C ASP A 19 4.22 -1.05 17.14
N GLN A 20 3.92 -1.02 18.43
CA GLN A 20 3.68 -2.24 19.21
C GLN A 20 2.38 -2.97 18.84
N LYS A 21 1.45 -2.30 18.15
CA LYS A 21 0.16 -2.86 17.72
C LYS A 21 0.23 -3.45 16.33
N GLY A 22 1.18 -3.02 15.49
CA GLY A 22 1.41 -3.64 14.20
C GLY A 22 1.95 -2.70 13.13
N VAL A 23 1.60 -3.01 11.87
CA VAL A 23 2.09 -2.30 10.69
C VAL A 23 0.94 -1.67 9.93
N VAL A 24 1.05 -0.38 9.67
CA VAL A 24 0.15 0.38 8.80
C VAL A 24 0.94 0.88 7.59
N VAL A 25 0.42 0.60 6.41
CA VAL A 25 0.90 1.18 5.15
C VAL A 25 -0.06 2.26 4.70
N ILE A 26 0.46 3.43 4.35
CA ILE A 26 -0.30 4.58 3.83
C ILE A 26 0.16 4.81 2.40
N ASP A 27 -0.73 4.55 1.45
CA ASP A 27 -0.49 4.51 0.01
C ASP A 27 0.61 3.53 -0.44
N ALA A 28 0.49 3.14 -1.69
CA ALA A 28 1.43 2.26 -2.37
C ALA A 28 1.71 2.82 -3.77
N GLY A 29 2.69 3.73 -3.84
CA GLY A 29 3.17 4.28 -5.09
C GLY A 29 3.67 3.24 -6.09
N PRO A 30 3.91 3.62 -7.35
CA PRO A 30 3.97 2.71 -8.50
C PRO A 30 5.22 1.81 -8.57
N LYS A 31 6.18 1.98 -7.67
CA LYS A 31 7.46 1.24 -7.66
C LYS A 31 7.42 0.05 -6.70
N THR A 32 8.43 -0.81 -6.81
CA THR A 32 8.62 -1.98 -5.94
C THR A 32 9.21 -1.65 -4.56
N GLU A 33 9.53 -0.39 -4.28
CA GLU A 33 10.27 0.00 -3.08
C GLU A 33 9.53 -0.32 -1.79
N LEU A 34 8.19 -0.24 -1.79
CA LEU A 34 7.38 -0.69 -0.66
C LEU A 34 7.58 -2.19 -0.36
N LEU A 35 7.44 -3.05 -1.38
CA LEU A 35 7.63 -4.50 -1.19
C LEU A 35 9.07 -4.81 -0.75
N LYS A 36 10.08 -4.20 -1.39
CA LYS A 36 11.48 -4.36 -0.99
C LYS A 36 11.72 -3.94 0.46
N PHE A 37 11.14 -2.82 0.88
CA PHE A 37 11.24 -2.33 2.25
C PHE A 37 10.62 -3.32 3.25
N LEU A 38 9.41 -3.81 2.96
CA LEU A 38 8.72 -4.77 3.83
C LEU A 38 9.51 -6.07 3.98
N LEU A 39 10.01 -6.62 2.88
CA LEU A 39 10.87 -7.81 2.88
C LEU A 39 12.17 -7.57 3.64
N TRP A 40 12.84 -6.43 3.42
CA TRP A 40 14.06 -6.07 4.14
C TRP A 40 13.84 -5.91 5.66
N LYS A 41 12.66 -5.45 6.07
CA LYS A 41 12.25 -5.36 7.47
C LYS A 41 11.73 -6.68 8.06
N ASN A 42 11.68 -7.76 7.28
CA ASN A 42 11.02 -9.03 7.63
C ASN A 42 9.55 -8.85 8.06
N ILE A 43 8.84 -7.94 7.40
CA ILE A 43 7.42 -7.70 7.62
C ILE A 43 6.64 -8.54 6.63
N ALA A 44 5.97 -9.58 7.15
CA ALA A 44 5.09 -10.45 6.37
C ALA A 44 3.60 -10.14 6.56
N VAL A 45 3.24 -9.24 7.49
CA VAL A 45 1.86 -8.89 7.80
C VAL A 45 1.68 -7.39 7.84
N ILE A 46 0.71 -6.90 7.08
CA ILE A 46 0.22 -5.52 7.14
C ILE A 46 -1.15 -5.55 7.81
N ASP A 47 -1.27 -4.89 8.96
CA ASP A 47 -2.53 -4.84 9.70
C ASP A 47 -3.56 -3.94 9.02
N VAL A 48 -3.08 -2.85 8.42
CA VAL A 48 -3.89 -1.89 7.67
C VAL A 48 -3.12 -1.39 6.44
N LEU A 49 -3.71 -1.55 5.26
CA LEU A 49 -3.37 -0.79 4.06
C LEU A 49 -4.39 0.34 3.91
N LEU A 50 -3.96 1.59 4.03
CA LEU A 50 -4.80 2.78 3.87
C LEU A 50 -4.46 3.45 2.53
N LEU A 51 -5.41 3.49 1.62
CA LEU A 51 -5.29 4.16 0.32
C LEU A 51 -6.06 5.48 0.36
N SER A 52 -5.33 6.59 0.32
CA SER A 52 -5.83 7.93 0.58
C SER A 52 -6.75 8.47 -0.52
N HIS A 53 -6.51 8.09 -1.78
CA HIS A 53 -7.32 8.42 -2.96
C HIS A 53 -6.92 7.52 -4.16
N ALA A 54 -7.67 7.61 -5.25
CA ALA A 54 -7.58 6.68 -6.39
C ALA A 54 -6.49 7.00 -7.43
N ASP A 55 -5.61 7.97 -7.18
CA ASP A 55 -4.59 8.37 -8.16
C ASP A 55 -3.55 7.27 -8.35
N LYS A 56 -3.13 7.08 -9.61
CA LYS A 56 -2.21 6.00 -10.00
C LYS A 56 -0.92 6.00 -9.19
N ASP A 57 -0.38 7.17 -8.91
CA ASP A 57 0.84 7.36 -8.15
C ASP A 57 0.69 7.08 -6.65
N HIS A 58 -0.53 6.83 -6.17
CA HIS A 58 -0.84 6.40 -4.80
C HIS A 58 -1.28 4.94 -4.70
N ILE A 59 -1.88 4.35 -5.74
CA ILE A 59 -2.47 2.99 -5.65
C ILE A 59 -1.80 1.92 -6.53
N ALA A 60 -0.97 2.30 -7.50
CA ALA A 60 -0.47 1.32 -8.47
C ALA A 60 0.38 0.20 -7.83
N GLY A 61 1.11 0.49 -6.76
CA GLY A 61 1.88 -0.51 -6.01
C GLY A 61 1.02 -1.43 -5.15
N ALA A 62 -0.21 -1.02 -4.81
CA ALA A 62 -1.11 -1.82 -3.97
C ALA A 62 -1.52 -3.11 -4.68
N ILE A 63 -1.70 -3.06 -6.00
CA ILE A 63 -2.03 -4.24 -6.82
C ILE A 63 -0.94 -5.30 -6.71
N ASN A 64 0.33 -4.90 -6.81
CA ASN A 64 1.46 -5.82 -6.68
C ASN A 64 1.58 -6.36 -5.25
N LEU A 65 1.27 -5.52 -4.25
CA LEU A 65 1.30 -5.91 -2.84
C LEU A 65 0.20 -6.91 -2.48
N LEU A 66 -1.00 -6.74 -3.03
CA LEU A 66 -2.13 -7.65 -2.86
C LEU A 66 -1.90 -9.00 -3.55
N ALA A 67 -1.09 -9.02 -4.62
CA ALA A 67 -0.72 -10.24 -5.33
C ALA A 67 0.51 -10.95 -4.76
N ALA A 68 1.21 -10.35 -3.78
CA ALA A 68 2.43 -10.92 -3.21
C ALA A 68 2.09 -11.99 -2.16
N GLU A 69 2.50 -13.24 -2.40
CA GLU A 69 2.24 -14.37 -1.49
C GLU A 69 2.97 -14.24 -0.15
N GLU A 70 4.07 -13.47 -0.11
CA GLU A 70 4.87 -13.24 1.08
C GLU A 70 4.26 -12.23 2.05
N ILE A 71 3.22 -11.49 1.63
CA ILE A 71 2.63 -10.39 2.39
C ILE A 71 1.13 -10.65 2.63
N ALA A 72 0.76 -10.87 3.89
CA ALA A 72 -0.63 -10.94 4.31
C ALA A 72 -1.16 -9.54 4.68
N ILE A 73 -2.27 -9.12 4.05
CA ILE A 73 -2.93 -7.85 4.36
C ILE A 73 -4.25 -8.13 5.07
N ARG A 74 -4.40 -7.64 6.31
CA ARG A 74 -5.59 -7.93 7.13
C ARG A 74 -6.79 -7.07 6.77
N ARG A 75 -6.57 -5.78 6.52
CA ARG A 75 -7.61 -4.80 6.22
C ARG A 75 -7.11 -3.81 5.20
N VAL A 76 -7.98 -3.46 4.26
CA VAL A 76 -7.75 -2.40 3.29
C VAL A 76 -8.82 -1.35 3.49
N TYR A 77 -8.43 -0.10 3.73
CA TYR A 77 -9.33 1.04 3.72
C TYR A 77 -9.01 1.87 2.48
N VAL A 78 -10.05 2.19 1.72
CA VAL A 78 -9.91 2.91 0.46
C VAL A 78 -10.82 4.11 0.49
N ASN A 79 -10.28 5.29 0.20
CA ASN A 79 -11.12 6.44 -0.08
C ASN A 79 -11.86 6.21 -1.40
N SER A 80 -13.19 6.29 -1.35
CA SER A 80 -14.09 6.01 -2.47
C SER A 80 -14.33 7.21 -3.38
N ASP A 81 -13.63 8.33 -3.19
CA ASP A 81 -13.58 9.42 -4.18
C ASP A 81 -12.80 8.97 -5.43
N SER A 82 -13.40 8.04 -6.15
CA SER A 82 -12.94 7.50 -7.42
C SER A 82 -13.41 8.38 -8.57
N THR A 83 -13.42 9.70 -8.40
CA THR A 83 -13.72 10.66 -9.50
C THR A 83 -12.86 10.45 -10.75
N LYS A 84 -11.89 9.54 -10.69
CA LYS A 84 -11.10 9.02 -11.80
C LYS A 84 -11.51 7.57 -12.11
N ASP A 85 -12.49 7.40 -13.01
CA ASP A 85 -12.75 6.17 -13.77
C ASP A 85 -11.46 5.75 -14.52
N SER A 86 -10.56 5.10 -13.80
CA SER A 86 -9.22 4.81 -14.28
C SER A 86 -9.00 3.30 -14.30
N LYS A 87 -8.33 2.82 -15.33
CA LYS A 87 -7.98 1.38 -15.46
C LYS A 87 -7.19 0.85 -14.27
N VAL A 88 -6.49 1.71 -13.53
CA VAL A 88 -5.73 1.32 -12.33
C VAL A 88 -6.67 1.14 -11.13
N TRP A 89 -7.70 1.98 -11.01
CA TRP A 89 -8.74 1.82 -10.00
C TRP A 89 -9.51 0.51 -10.20
N ASP A 90 -9.95 0.22 -11.44
CA ASP A 90 -10.68 -1.02 -11.74
C ASP A 90 -9.88 -2.26 -11.36
N ARG A 91 -8.57 -2.26 -11.65
CA ARG A 91 -7.65 -3.35 -11.28
C ARG A 91 -7.46 -3.47 -9.77
N LEU A 92 -7.39 -2.34 -9.06
CA LEU A 92 -7.34 -2.36 -7.60
C LEU A 92 -8.61 -3.00 -7.03
N VAL A 93 -9.78 -2.58 -7.50
CA VAL A 93 -11.06 -3.13 -7.06
C VAL A 93 -11.10 -4.64 -7.34
N GLN A 94 -10.67 -5.08 -8.53
CA GLN A 94 -10.57 -6.51 -8.86
C GLN A 94 -9.61 -7.26 -7.93
N ALA A 95 -8.50 -6.66 -7.51
CA ALA A 95 -7.54 -7.30 -6.61
C ALA A 95 -8.01 -7.38 -5.15
N LEU A 96 -9.09 -6.67 -4.79
CA LEU A 96 -9.68 -6.68 -3.44
C LEU A 96 -10.80 -7.73 -3.28
N TYR A 97 -11.31 -8.30 -4.38
CA TYR A 97 -12.36 -9.33 -4.41
C TYR A 97 -11.79 -10.69 -4.82
#